data_AF-A0A8H3GCH9-F1
#
_entry.id   AF-A0A8H3GCH9-F1
#
_cell.length_a   1.000
_cell.length_b   1.000
_cell.length_c   1.000
_cell.angle_alpha   90.00
_cell.angle_beta   90.00
_cell.angle_gamma   90.00
#
_symmetry.space_group_name_H-M   'P 1'
#
loop_
_entity.id
_entity.type
_entity.pdbx_description
1 polymer ?
#
loop_
_entity_poly.entity_id
_entity_poly.type
_entity_poly.pdbx_seq_one_letter_code
_entity_poly.pdbx_strand_id
1 'polypeptide(L)'
;MVHINGYSDRPARSFLFKRVVGFITICAVFSLIWFNAGSEGQLRKTYTSVSKQVEKSAASALGREEQPDIDGQLKNVTTPSTNIFLPAPFPTLPPPDDEEYMAICMAVKNQSLDLPEFFTHYYFHHGIRRFYIFDDGTEPPLSSAPYPIPSSAITWVYFQPHIHSDKLGDRQGIQEKYYTGCVNMFGDMHTWMGFLDADEFLEMTGGETLSDFLHGWARNDTVGAVGVNWLVHSSAGLLTRPAEGPRKAFNRCIADDPQNDNLKVKTFVRTALFGTMWNCHCIAIMKNGAVQVGEHGDVIDKSCDRNPITRERWGLHHFGPKSREEFLQKQARGKIRGGKSTEHWWNKIENSEQRDCSELTKYVP
;
A
#
# COMPACT_ATOMS: atom_id res chain seq x y z
N MET A 1 -25.34 30.56 54.16
CA MET A 1 -26.75 30.50 53.73
C MET A 1 -26.92 31.52 52.61
N VAL A 2 -26.84 31.08 51.36
CA VAL A 2 -27.06 31.93 50.18
C VAL A 2 -28.35 31.44 49.54
N HIS A 3 -29.34 32.33 49.50
CA HIS A 3 -30.62 32.13 48.85
C HIS A 3 -30.43 32.23 47.32
N ILE A 4 -31.01 31.26 46.61
CA ILE A 4 -31.00 31.14 45.15
C ILE A 4 -32.41 31.50 44.67
N ASN A 5 -32.53 32.53 43.84
CA ASN A 5 -33.61 32.72 42.86
C ASN A 5 -33.03 32.26 41.51
N GLY A 6 -33.72 31.57 40.60
CA GLY A 6 -35.10 31.11 40.52
C GLY A 6 -35.33 30.52 39.11
N TYR A 7 -36.51 29.92 38.93
CA TYR A 7 -37.16 29.56 37.66
C TYR A 7 -36.60 28.37 36.85
N SER A 8 -37.39 27.47 36.25
CA SER A 8 -38.66 26.79 36.55
C SER A 8 -38.82 25.71 35.47
N ASP A 9 -39.26 24.52 35.86
CA ASP A 9 -39.64 23.39 35.01
C ASP A 9 -40.72 23.68 33.94
N ARG A 10 -40.63 23.04 32.76
CA ARG A 10 -41.46 21.89 32.25
C ARG A 10 -41.55 21.84 30.68
N PRO A 11 -42.10 20.79 30.00
CA PRO A 11 -41.38 20.00 28.98
C PRO A 11 -42.06 19.93 27.58
N ALA A 12 -41.43 19.23 26.62
CA ALA A 12 -42.03 18.24 25.68
C ALA A 12 -41.51 18.28 24.22
N ARG A 13 -41.09 17.08 23.78
CA ARG A 13 -41.47 16.36 22.54
C ARG A 13 -41.07 16.87 21.13
N SER A 14 -40.60 15.86 20.39
CA SER A 14 -40.66 15.64 18.94
C SER A 14 -39.53 16.24 18.12
N PHE A 15 -38.52 15.41 17.79
CA PHE A 15 -37.86 15.38 16.48
C PHE A 15 -36.87 14.22 16.45
N LEU A 16 -37.33 12.97 16.52
CA LEU A 16 -36.51 11.80 16.14
C LEU A 16 -37.40 10.56 15.92
N PHE A 17 -38.34 10.63 14.98
CA PHE A 17 -39.08 9.44 14.52
C PHE A 17 -39.49 9.64 13.06
N LYS A 18 -38.55 9.42 12.14
CA LYS A 18 -38.77 9.20 10.69
C LYS A 18 -37.44 8.87 10.03
N ARG A 19 -36.89 7.68 10.29
CA ARG A 19 -35.89 7.03 9.40
C ARG A 19 -35.60 5.55 9.66
N VAL A 20 -36.35 4.85 10.54
CA VAL A 20 -36.10 3.42 10.84
C VAL A 20 -37.29 2.50 10.48
N VAL A 21 -38.14 2.90 9.51
CA VAL A 21 -39.27 2.04 9.05
C VAL A 21 -39.14 1.65 7.56
N GLY A 22 -38.00 1.95 6.92
CA GLY A 22 -37.80 1.68 5.48
C GLY A 22 -37.05 0.40 5.12
N PHE A 23 -36.49 -0.33 6.09
CA PHE A 23 -35.54 -1.42 5.79
C PHE A 23 -35.93 -2.81 6.33
N ILE A 24 -37.05 -2.95 7.03
CA ILE A 24 -37.46 -4.24 7.64
C ILE A 24 -38.60 -4.95 6.86
N THR A 25 -39.04 -4.42 5.71
CA THR A 25 -40.12 -5.05 4.92
C THR A 25 -39.64 -5.82 3.69
N ILE A 26 -38.34 -5.81 3.36
CA ILE A 26 -37.82 -6.54 2.18
C ILE A 26 -37.29 -7.95 2.53
N CYS A 27 -36.95 -8.21 3.80
CA CYS A 27 -36.46 -9.53 4.21
C CYS A 27 -37.56 -10.55 4.59
N ALA A 28 -38.82 -10.12 4.75
CA ALA A 28 -39.91 -11.03 5.17
C ALA A 28 -40.69 -11.69 4.02
N VAL A 29 -40.42 -11.35 2.75
CA VAL A 29 -41.14 -11.91 1.59
C VAL A 29 -40.36 -13.05 0.91
N PHE A 30 -39.04 -13.14 1.13
CA PHE A 30 -38.21 -14.19 0.51
C PHE A 30 -38.21 -15.53 1.27
N SER A 31 -38.68 -15.57 2.52
CA SER A 31 -38.66 -16.80 3.34
C SER A 31 -39.96 -17.61 3.32
N LEU A 32 -41.00 -17.20 2.56
CA LEU A 32 -42.29 -17.93 2.51
C LEU A 32 -42.62 -18.60 1.16
N ILE A 33 -41.72 -18.57 0.17
CA ILE A 33 -41.97 -19.16 -1.16
C ILE A 33 -41.20 -20.49 -1.37
N TRP A 34 -40.43 -20.95 -0.37
CA TRP A 34 -39.67 -22.20 -0.43
C TRP A 34 -40.36 -23.41 0.23
N PHE A 35 -41.67 -23.32 0.45
CA PHE A 35 -42.46 -24.42 1.03
C PHE A 35 -43.82 -24.55 0.34
N ASN A 36 -43.82 -24.91 -0.95
CA ASN A 36 -44.72 -25.93 -1.50
C ASN A 36 -44.49 -26.14 -2.99
N ALA A 37 -44.56 -27.41 -3.37
CA ALA A 37 -44.15 -27.96 -4.64
C ALA A 37 -44.97 -27.51 -5.86
N GLY A 38 -44.36 -27.68 -7.04
CA GLY A 38 -45.06 -28.33 -8.15
C GLY A 38 -45.44 -27.46 -9.36
N SER A 39 -44.81 -27.77 -10.50
CA SER A 39 -45.18 -27.47 -11.89
C SER A 39 -44.69 -26.15 -12.52
N GLU A 40 -43.82 -26.29 -13.52
CA GLU A 40 -43.13 -25.24 -14.31
C GLU A 40 -44.00 -24.49 -15.34
N GLY A 41 -45.33 -24.46 -15.20
CA GLY A 41 -46.21 -23.96 -16.28
C GLY A 41 -46.62 -22.48 -16.23
N GLN A 42 -46.56 -21.82 -15.07
CA GLN A 42 -47.40 -20.62 -14.84
C GLN A 42 -46.66 -19.37 -14.32
N LEU A 43 -45.35 -19.42 -14.11
CA LEU A 43 -44.53 -18.28 -13.66
C LEU A 43 -44.10 -17.31 -14.79
N ARG A 44 -44.28 -17.69 -16.06
CA ARG A 44 -43.82 -16.89 -17.21
C ARG A 44 -44.79 -15.80 -17.67
N LYS A 45 -46.02 -15.74 -17.12
CA LYS A 45 -47.05 -14.74 -17.52
C LYS A 45 -47.25 -13.60 -16.52
N THR A 46 -46.87 -13.77 -15.26
CA THR A 46 -47.00 -12.73 -14.22
C THR A 46 -45.80 -11.78 -14.15
N TYR A 47 -44.62 -12.20 -14.61
CA TYR A 47 -43.42 -11.35 -14.62
C TYR A 47 -43.48 -10.25 -15.71
N THR A 48 -44.19 -10.50 -16.81
CA THR A 48 -44.25 -9.61 -17.98
C THR A 48 -45.24 -8.43 -17.82
N SER A 49 -46.20 -8.50 -16.89
CA SER A 49 -47.15 -7.39 -16.66
C SER A 49 -46.60 -6.34 -15.70
N VAL A 50 -45.75 -6.74 -14.74
CA VAL A 50 -45.15 -5.81 -13.76
C VAL A 50 -44.02 -4.97 -14.39
N SER A 51 -43.23 -5.52 -15.32
CA SER A 51 -42.14 -4.75 -15.96
C SER A 51 -42.64 -3.59 -16.84
N LYS A 52 -43.76 -3.79 -17.55
CA LYS A 52 -44.36 -2.75 -18.42
C LYS A 52 -45.01 -1.60 -17.67
N GLN A 53 -45.37 -1.78 -16.40
CA GLN A 53 -46.00 -0.74 -15.59
C GLN A 53 -44.97 0.15 -14.88
N VAL A 54 -43.75 -0.38 -14.64
CA VAL A 54 -42.61 0.39 -14.13
C VAL A 54 -41.96 1.24 -15.23
N GLU A 55 -41.84 0.71 -16.46
CA GLU A 55 -41.26 1.45 -17.60
C GLU A 55 -42.10 2.67 -18.01
N LYS A 56 -43.42 2.63 -17.87
CA LYS A 56 -44.32 3.76 -18.21
C LYS A 56 -44.29 4.91 -17.20
N SER A 57 -43.92 4.66 -15.93
CA SER A 57 -43.84 5.71 -14.91
C SER A 57 -42.48 6.42 -14.89
N ALA A 58 -41.41 5.80 -15.39
CA ALA A 58 -40.10 6.42 -15.51
C ALA A 58 -40.00 7.39 -16.71
N ALA A 59 -40.81 7.18 -17.75
CA ALA A 59 -40.77 7.97 -18.98
C ALA A 59 -41.50 9.33 -18.91
N SER A 60 -42.23 9.65 -17.83
CA SER A 60 -42.91 10.95 -17.69
C SER A 60 -42.18 11.96 -16.78
N ALA A 61 -41.00 11.61 -16.25
CA ALA A 61 -40.28 12.43 -15.27
C ALA A 61 -38.97 13.07 -15.75
N LEU A 62 -38.59 12.93 -17.04
CA LEU A 62 -37.36 13.51 -17.57
C LEU A 62 -37.66 14.35 -18.82
N GLY A 63 -37.63 15.66 -18.64
CA GLY A 63 -37.70 16.65 -19.72
C GLY A 63 -36.45 16.61 -20.60
N ARG A 64 -36.64 16.99 -21.87
CA ARG A 64 -35.62 17.08 -22.93
C ARG A 64 -34.53 18.09 -22.60
N GLU A 65 -33.28 17.66 -22.65
CA GLU A 65 -32.13 18.48 -23.05
C GLU A 65 -31.39 17.73 -24.18
N GLU A 66 -31.07 18.45 -25.26
CA GLU A 66 -30.40 17.93 -26.45
C GLU A 66 -28.94 17.57 -26.15
N GLN A 67 -28.50 16.39 -26.61
CA GLN A 67 -27.09 15.97 -26.57
C GLN A 67 -26.26 16.71 -27.64
N PRO A 68 -25.11 17.32 -27.30
CA PRO A 68 -24.15 17.74 -28.30
C PRO A 68 -23.27 16.57 -28.76
N ASP A 69 -22.98 16.60 -30.06
CA ASP A 69 -22.16 15.71 -30.88
C ASP A 69 -20.72 15.59 -30.33
N ILE A 70 -20.28 14.36 -30.05
CA ILE A 70 -19.04 14.04 -29.31
C ILE A 70 -17.88 13.60 -30.24
N ASP A 71 -18.03 13.73 -31.57
CA ASP A 71 -16.99 13.29 -32.52
C ASP A 71 -16.06 14.40 -33.03
N GLY A 72 -16.23 15.64 -32.55
CA GLY A 72 -15.46 16.82 -32.98
C GLY A 72 -14.36 17.32 -32.04
N GLN A 73 -14.25 16.82 -30.79
CA GLN A 73 -13.41 17.46 -29.75
C GLN A 73 -12.13 16.70 -29.33
N LEU A 74 -11.79 15.59 -29.98
CA LEU A 74 -10.56 14.83 -29.67
C LEU A 74 -9.26 15.42 -30.25
N LYS A 75 -9.26 16.67 -30.75
CA LYS A 75 -8.08 17.26 -31.41
C LYS A 75 -7.36 18.40 -30.67
N ASN A 76 -7.80 18.85 -29.50
CA ASN A 76 -7.10 19.92 -28.76
C ASN A 76 -7.17 19.76 -27.24
N VAL A 77 -6.76 18.61 -26.72
CA VAL A 77 -6.41 18.50 -25.29
C VAL A 77 -4.91 18.70 -25.16
N THR A 78 -4.48 19.96 -25.08
CA THR A 78 -3.16 20.31 -24.57
C THR A 78 -3.17 19.99 -23.07
N THR A 79 -2.57 18.87 -22.68
CA THR A 79 -2.32 18.52 -21.28
C THR A 79 -1.41 19.59 -20.65
N PRO A 80 -1.83 20.25 -19.56
CA PRO A 80 -0.88 21.04 -18.78
C PRO A 80 0.03 20.06 -18.05
N SER A 81 1.31 20.06 -18.39
CA SER A 81 2.37 19.37 -17.68
C SER A 81 2.56 20.00 -16.29
N THR A 82 1.78 19.58 -15.30
CA THR A 82 2.12 19.81 -13.90
C THR A 82 3.24 18.83 -13.50
N ASN A 83 4.46 19.10 -13.97
CA ASN A 83 5.65 18.49 -13.39
C ASN A 83 5.83 19.08 -11.99
N ILE A 84 5.39 18.33 -10.98
CA ILE A 84 5.65 18.59 -9.55
C ILE A 84 7.13 18.32 -9.23
N PHE A 85 7.84 17.67 -10.15
CA PHE A 85 9.26 17.41 -10.10
C PHE A 85 10.00 18.62 -10.69
N LEU A 86 10.65 19.42 -9.85
CA LEU A 86 11.73 20.26 -10.31
C LEU A 86 12.96 19.35 -10.48
N PRO A 87 13.42 19.06 -11.70
CA PRO A 87 14.68 18.37 -11.84
C PRO A 87 15.76 19.39 -11.41
N ALA A 88 16.37 19.16 -10.25
CA ALA A 88 17.79 19.46 -10.18
C ALA A 88 18.44 18.72 -11.37
N PRO A 89 19.45 19.29 -12.06
CA PRO A 89 20.12 18.58 -13.13
C PRO A 89 20.63 17.25 -12.56
N PHE A 90 19.94 16.16 -12.90
CA PHE A 90 20.27 14.84 -12.39
C PHE A 90 21.67 14.52 -12.93
N PRO A 91 22.62 14.10 -12.08
CA PRO A 91 23.90 13.63 -12.57
C PRO A 91 23.62 12.50 -13.56
N THR A 92 24.17 12.59 -14.77
CA THR A 92 24.14 11.47 -15.72
C THR A 92 24.96 10.35 -15.10
N LEU A 93 24.28 9.39 -14.49
CA LEU A 93 24.94 8.17 -14.02
C LEU A 93 25.40 7.38 -15.25
N PRO A 94 26.56 6.70 -15.18
CA PRO A 94 27.00 5.80 -16.24
C PRO A 94 25.94 4.70 -16.47
N PRO A 95 25.97 4.02 -17.64
CA PRO A 95 25.12 2.86 -17.88
C PRO A 95 25.25 1.86 -16.73
N PRO A 96 24.16 1.19 -16.31
CA PRO A 96 24.25 0.17 -15.29
C PRO A 96 25.27 -0.88 -15.70
N ASP A 97 26.30 -1.07 -14.88
CA ASP A 97 27.06 -2.30 -14.90
C ASP A 97 26.20 -3.41 -14.23
N ASP A 98 26.56 -4.69 -14.38
CA ASP A 98 25.81 -5.81 -13.79
C ASP A 98 25.60 -5.66 -12.26
N GLU A 99 26.46 -4.90 -11.57
CA GLU A 99 26.35 -4.52 -10.15
C GLU A 99 25.22 -3.52 -9.86
N GLU A 100 24.70 -2.81 -10.86
CA GLU A 100 23.56 -1.89 -10.78
C GLU A 100 22.32 -2.44 -11.49
N TYR A 101 22.25 -3.76 -11.71
CA TYR A 101 21.10 -4.44 -12.30
C TYR A 101 19.78 -4.15 -11.57
N MET A 102 19.85 -3.87 -10.27
CA MET A 102 18.71 -3.57 -9.41
C MET A 102 18.95 -2.39 -8.47
N ALA A 103 17.89 -1.66 -8.19
CA ALA A 103 17.88 -0.54 -7.24
C ALA A 103 16.72 -0.64 -6.25
N ILE A 104 16.80 0.13 -5.16
CA ILE A 104 15.69 0.32 -4.23
C ILE A 104 15.20 1.75 -4.32
N CYS A 105 13.87 1.89 -4.33
CA CYS A 105 13.20 3.17 -4.18
C CYS A 105 12.37 3.18 -2.89
N MET A 106 12.52 4.26 -2.12
CA MET A 106 11.89 4.40 -0.80
C MET A 106 11.27 5.78 -0.64
N ALA A 107 10.03 5.81 -0.15
CA ALA A 107 9.40 7.00 0.38
C ALA A 107 9.56 7.02 1.92
N VAL A 108 10.11 8.09 2.48
CA VAL A 108 10.50 8.12 3.90
C VAL A 108 10.31 9.50 4.53
N LYS A 109 9.94 9.52 5.82
CA LYS A 109 9.79 10.75 6.61
C LYS A 109 10.20 10.55 8.06
N ASN A 110 11.15 11.36 8.55
CA ASN A 110 11.60 11.37 9.94
C ASN A 110 12.09 9.99 10.42
N GLN A 111 12.88 9.28 9.61
CA GLN A 111 13.42 7.95 9.94
C GLN A 111 14.95 7.90 9.86
N SER A 112 15.62 9.00 10.21
CA SER A 112 17.08 9.08 10.24
C SER A 112 17.74 8.00 11.09
N LEU A 113 17.07 7.54 12.15
CA LEU A 113 17.56 6.46 13.03
C LEU A 113 17.37 5.05 12.45
N ASP A 114 16.48 4.88 11.47
CA ASP A 114 16.19 3.56 10.88
C ASP A 114 17.06 3.29 9.64
N LEU A 115 17.37 4.35 8.88
CA LEU A 115 18.09 4.26 7.62
C LEU A 115 19.51 3.66 7.68
N PRO A 116 20.33 3.86 8.74
CA PRO A 116 21.65 3.26 8.79
C PRO A 116 21.61 1.72 8.65
N GLU A 117 20.77 1.05 9.43
CA GLU A 117 20.66 -0.41 9.39
C GLU A 117 20.00 -0.90 8.08
N PHE A 118 19.06 -0.13 7.53
CA PHE A 118 18.48 -0.40 6.21
C PHE A 118 19.56 -0.41 5.13
N PHE A 119 20.37 0.66 5.06
CA PHE A 119 21.43 0.77 4.07
C PHE A 119 22.50 -0.30 4.25
N THR A 120 22.95 -0.57 5.48
CA THR A 120 23.89 -1.65 5.74
C THR A 120 23.34 -2.97 5.22
N HIS A 121 22.07 -3.26 5.53
CA HIS A 121 21.45 -4.53 5.18
C HIS A 121 21.39 -4.75 3.66
N TYR A 122 20.84 -3.79 2.92
CA TYR A 122 20.67 -3.95 1.48
C TYR A 122 21.98 -3.80 0.70
N TYR A 123 22.89 -2.93 1.13
CA TYR A 123 24.16 -2.73 0.43
C TYR A 123 25.13 -3.90 0.66
N PHE A 124 25.38 -4.28 1.91
CA PHE A 124 26.40 -5.30 2.19
C PHE A 124 25.88 -6.72 2.11
N HIS A 125 24.61 -6.99 2.46
CA HIS A 125 24.10 -8.36 2.50
C HIS A 125 23.34 -8.78 1.24
N HIS A 126 22.69 -7.84 0.55
CA HIS A 126 21.94 -8.12 -0.69
C HIS A 126 22.60 -7.57 -1.95
N GLY A 127 23.69 -6.82 -1.83
CA GLY A 127 24.45 -6.33 -2.97
C GLY A 127 23.81 -5.16 -3.72
N ILE A 128 22.80 -4.48 -3.16
CA ILE A 128 22.18 -3.31 -3.80
C ILE A 128 23.18 -2.15 -3.83
N ARG A 129 23.38 -1.53 -5.01
CA ARG A 129 24.33 -0.42 -5.19
C ARG A 129 23.69 0.94 -5.41
N ARG A 130 22.38 0.97 -5.68
CA ARG A 130 21.63 2.22 -5.92
C ARG A 130 20.37 2.31 -5.07
N PHE A 131 20.24 3.45 -4.40
CA PHE A 131 19.10 3.82 -3.57
C PHE A 131 18.55 5.17 -4.02
N TYR A 132 17.25 5.23 -4.27
CA TYR A 132 16.51 6.44 -4.59
C TYR A 132 15.59 6.78 -3.42
N ILE A 133 15.95 7.79 -2.66
CA ILE A 133 15.30 8.13 -1.40
C ILE A 133 14.48 9.39 -1.56
N PHE A 134 13.16 9.22 -1.51
CA PHE A 134 12.16 10.27 -1.56
C PHE A 134 11.88 10.72 -0.13
N ASP A 135 12.60 11.75 0.30
CA ASP A 135 12.46 12.37 1.62
C ASP A 135 11.26 13.30 1.63
N ASP A 136 10.23 12.90 2.38
CA ASP A 136 8.94 13.58 2.47
C ASP A 136 8.95 14.71 3.51
N GLY A 137 9.92 15.60 3.38
CA GLY A 137 10.03 16.80 4.19
C GLY A 137 10.48 16.52 5.62
N THR A 138 11.47 15.66 5.79
CA THR A 138 12.19 15.52 7.06
C THR A 138 12.96 16.80 7.37
N GLU A 139 12.95 17.22 8.64
CA GLU A 139 13.69 18.39 9.11
C GLU A 139 14.64 18.01 10.27
N PRO A 140 15.98 18.20 10.12
CA PRO A 140 16.69 18.57 8.89
C PRO A 140 16.59 17.45 7.82
N PRO A 141 16.81 17.75 6.52
CA PRO A 141 16.74 16.75 5.45
C PRO A 141 17.61 15.53 5.75
N LEU A 142 17.13 14.34 5.41
CA LEU A 142 17.84 13.08 5.67
C LEU A 142 19.23 13.06 5.00
N SER A 143 19.36 13.72 3.85
CA SER A 143 20.62 13.91 3.12
C SER A 143 21.71 14.66 3.89
N SER A 144 21.37 15.34 4.99
CA SER A 144 22.34 16.06 5.84
C SER A 144 23.12 15.15 6.80
N ALA A 145 22.68 13.90 6.99
CA ALA A 145 23.33 12.93 7.86
C ALA A 145 24.33 12.04 7.10
N PRO A 146 25.42 11.58 7.75
CA PRO A 146 26.25 10.53 7.19
C PRO A 146 25.56 9.16 7.31
N TYR A 147 25.78 8.30 6.31
CA TYR A 147 25.26 6.93 6.27
C TYR A 147 26.39 5.90 6.12
N PRO A 148 26.20 4.64 6.54
CA PRO A 148 27.27 3.63 6.58
C PRO A 148 27.62 3.03 5.20
N ILE A 149 27.24 3.70 4.12
CA ILE A 149 27.51 3.31 2.73
C ILE A 149 28.02 4.51 1.94
N PRO A 150 28.69 4.32 0.79
CA PRO A 150 29.15 5.44 -0.03
C PRO A 150 28.01 6.39 -0.38
N SER A 151 28.20 7.70 -0.21
CA SER A 151 27.18 8.70 -0.55
C SER A 151 26.78 8.65 -2.03
N SER A 152 27.68 8.21 -2.91
CA SER A 152 27.39 7.98 -4.33
C SER A 152 26.34 6.89 -4.57
N ALA A 153 26.13 5.96 -3.64
CA ALA A 153 25.10 4.94 -3.75
C ALA A 153 23.68 5.49 -3.51
N ILE A 154 23.55 6.68 -2.91
CA ILE A 154 22.27 7.25 -2.49
C ILE A 154 21.96 8.52 -3.29
N THR A 155 20.85 8.49 -4.01
CA THR A 155 20.27 9.68 -4.65
C THR A 155 19.09 10.18 -3.81
N TRP A 156 19.16 11.42 -3.38
CA TRP A 156 18.13 12.06 -2.56
C TRP A 156 17.18 12.89 -3.42
N VAL A 157 15.88 12.68 -3.24
CA VAL A 157 14.81 13.51 -3.82
C VAL A 157 14.02 14.09 -2.66
N TYR A 158 14.19 15.38 -2.38
CA TYR A 158 13.54 16.04 -1.25
C TYR A 158 12.25 16.72 -1.66
N PHE A 159 11.17 16.45 -0.94
CA PHE A 159 9.86 17.09 -1.14
C PHE A 159 9.54 17.98 0.04
N GLN A 160 9.14 19.23 -0.25
CA GLN A 160 8.66 20.12 0.79
C GLN A 160 7.19 19.80 1.13
N PRO A 161 6.81 19.70 2.42
CA PRO A 161 5.45 19.28 2.82
C PRO A 161 4.32 20.17 2.26
N HIS A 162 4.59 21.44 1.97
CA HIS A 162 3.56 22.34 1.41
C HIS A 162 3.27 22.08 -0.09
N ILE A 163 4.05 21.21 -0.74
CA ILE A 163 3.89 20.83 -2.15
C ILE A 163 2.93 19.63 -2.30
N HIS A 164 2.43 19.05 -1.19
CA HIS A 164 1.38 18.03 -1.23
C HIS A 164 0.08 18.60 -1.81
N SER A 165 -0.07 18.54 -3.13
CA SER A 165 -1.34 18.79 -3.79
C SER A 165 -2.18 17.50 -3.74
N ASP A 166 -2.58 17.09 -2.55
CA ASP A 166 -3.66 16.11 -2.41
C ASP A 166 -4.96 16.85 -2.75
N LYS A 167 -5.23 17.00 -4.04
CA LYS A 167 -6.53 17.48 -4.50
C LYS A 167 -7.57 16.45 -4.06
N LEU A 168 -8.64 16.93 -3.44
CA LEU A 168 -9.79 16.11 -3.08
C LEU A 168 -10.26 15.33 -4.34
N GLY A 169 -10.14 14.00 -4.32
CA GLY A 169 -10.51 13.12 -5.45
C GLY A 169 -9.36 12.45 -6.18
N ASP A 170 -8.11 12.68 -5.79
CA ASP A 170 -6.98 11.90 -6.33
C ASP A 170 -7.06 10.43 -5.89
N ARG A 171 -6.88 9.50 -6.83
CA ARG A 171 -7.02 8.05 -6.57
C ARG A 171 -5.73 7.45 -5.99
N GLN A 172 -4.59 8.12 -6.18
CA GLN A 172 -3.28 7.68 -5.71
C GLN A 172 -2.83 8.56 -4.54
N GLY A 173 -2.29 7.92 -3.50
CA GLY A 173 -1.64 8.63 -2.40
C GLY A 173 -0.27 9.16 -2.83
N ILE A 174 0.34 9.99 -1.99
CA ILE A 174 1.65 10.58 -2.27
C ILE A 174 2.74 9.52 -2.44
N GLN A 175 2.67 8.41 -1.72
CA GLN A 175 3.64 7.32 -1.80
C GLN A 175 3.65 6.67 -3.19
N GLU A 176 2.48 6.44 -3.80
CA GLU A 176 2.39 5.90 -5.16
C GLU A 176 2.96 6.87 -6.21
N LYS A 177 2.80 8.18 -5.99
CA LYS A 177 3.39 9.22 -6.84
C LYS A 177 4.91 9.20 -6.75
N TYR A 178 5.47 9.01 -5.55
CA TYR A 178 6.91 8.86 -5.36
C TYR A 178 7.45 7.64 -6.09
N TYR A 179 6.85 6.46 -5.92
CA TYR A 179 7.29 5.25 -6.62
C TYR A 179 7.16 5.34 -8.15
N THR A 180 6.05 5.90 -8.65
CA THR A 180 5.88 6.14 -10.10
C THR A 180 6.92 7.15 -10.62
N GLY A 181 7.15 8.25 -9.90
CA GLY A 181 8.17 9.24 -10.24
C GLY A 181 9.58 8.65 -10.24
N CYS A 182 9.87 7.75 -9.31
CA CYS A 182 11.15 7.05 -9.19
C CYS A 182 11.47 6.22 -10.44
N VAL A 183 10.52 5.42 -10.92
CA VAL A 183 10.70 4.66 -12.16
C VAL A 183 10.80 5.59 -13.37
N ASN A 184 10.01 6.66 -13.42
CA ASN A 184 10.08 7.61 -14.53
C ASN A 184 11.43 8.34 -14.62
N MET A 185 12.07 8.62 -13.48
CA MET A 185 13.36 9.31 -13.45
C MET A 185 14.55 8.37 -13.60
N PHE A 186 14.46 7.17 -13.03
CA PHE A 186 15.61 6.30 -12.84
C PHE A 186 15.44 4.88 -13.37
N GLY A 187 14.25 4.54 -13.88
CA GLY A 187 13.92 3.18 -14.33
C GLY A 187 14.77 2.71 -15.50
N ASP A 188 15.15 3.60 -16.42
CA ASP A 188 15.98 3.25 -17.59
C ASP A 188 17.42 2.84 -17.22
N MET A 189 17.83 3.09 -15.97
CA MET A 189 19.15 2.71 -15.46
C MET A 189 19.16 1.36 -14.75
N HIS A 190 18.03 0.67 -14.59
CA HIS A 190 17.98 -0.59 -13.85
C HIS A 190 17.04 -1.58 -14.54
N THR A 191 17.30 -2.87 -14.41
CA THR A 191 16.30 -3.86 -14.84
C THR A 191 15.21 -3.99 -13.78
N TRP A 192 15.60 -4.06 -12.50
CA TRP A 192 14.67 -4.21 -11.39
C TRP A 192 14.69 -3.03 -10.43
N MET A 193 13.54 -2.68 -9.88
CA MET A 193 13.43 -1.70 -8.81
C MET A 193 12.52 -2.23 -7.71
N GLY A 194 13.05 -2.31 -6.49
CA GLY A 194 12.31 -2.68 -5.28
C GLY A 194 11.64 -1.46 -4.66
N PHE A 195 10.38 -1.59 -4.25
CA PHE A 195 9.66 -0.57 -3.47
C PHE A 195 9.51 -1.04 -2.04
N LEU A 196 10.25 -0.43 -1.12
CA LEU A 196 10.36 -0.87 0.26
C LEU A 196 10.26 0.32 1.21
N ASP A 197 9.66 0.09 2.38
CA ASP A 197 9.59 1.04 3.47
C ASP A 197 10.81 0.87 4.40
N ALA A 198 11.18 1.91 5.16
CA ALA A 198 12.40 1.90 6.00
C ALA A 198 12.37 0.92 7.18
N ASP A 199 11.21 0.33 7.46
CA ASP A 199 10.98 -0.70 8.46
C ASP A 199 10.82 -2.11 7.86
N GLU A 200 11.21 -2.30 6.60
CA GLU A 200 11.12 -3.57 5.88
C GLU A 200 12.50 -4.11 5.50
N PHE A 201 12.74 -5.38 5.81
CA PHE A 201 14.03 -6.05 5.58
C PHE A 201 13.81 -7.41 4.91
N LEU A 202 14.46 -7.60 3.76
CA LEU A 202 14.32 -8.80 2.96
C LEU A 202 15.23 -9.90 3.48
N GLU A 203 14.74 -11.13 3.51
CA GLU A 203 15.55 -12.32 3.74
C GLU A 203 15.43 -13.28 2.57
N MET A 204 16.57 -13.81 2.09
CA MET A 204 16.61 -14.87 1.08
C MET A 204 16.67 -16.24 1.76
N THR A 205 15.53 -16.91 1.86
CA THR A 205 15.37 -18.20 2.54
C THR A 205 15.64 -19.40 1.62
N GLY A 206 15.59 -19.21 0.30
CA GLY A 206 15.74 -20.27 -0.70
C GLY A 206 17.17 -20.71 -1.01
N GLY A 207 18.17 -20.09 -0.38
CA GLY A 207 19.60 -20.39 -0.61
C GLY A 207 20.21 -19.74 -1.85
N GLU A 208 19.41 -19.02 -2.65
CA GLU A 208 19.88 -18.18 -3.76
C GLU A 208 20.10 -16.74 -3.30
N THR A 209 20.88 -15.96 -4.07
CA THR A 209 21.00 -14.52 -3.83
C THR A 209 19.78 -13.77 -4.41
N LEU A 210 19.51 -12.56 -3.93
CA LEU A 210 18.48 -11.69 -4.54
C LEU A 210 18.74 -11.45 -6.04
N SER A 211 20.03 -11.33 -6.42
CA SER A 211 20.42 -11.14 -7.81
C SER A 211 20.04 -12.35 -8.66
N ASP A 212 20.41 -13.57 -8.22
CA ASP A 212 20.10 -14.80 -8.94
C ASP A 212 18.59 -14.99 -9.09
N PHE A 213 17.84 -14.72 -8.02
CA PHE A 213 16.38 -14.80 -7.99
C PHE A 213 15.73 -13.90 -9.05
N LEU A 214 16.11 -12.61 -9.10
CA LEU A 214 15.55 -11.65 -10.05
C LEU A 214 16.03 -11.88 -11.49
N HIS A 215 17.26 -12.34 -11.70
CA HIS A 215 17.72 -12.80 -13.01
C HIS A 215 16.93 -14.01 -13.51
N GLY A 216 16.58 -14.94 -12.61
CA GLY A 216 15.73 -16.08 -12.93
C GLY A 216 14.38 -15.64 -13.49
N TRP A 217 13.72 -14.67 -12.85
CA TRP A 217 12.43 -14.14 -13.30
C TRP A 217 12.52 -13.30 -14.58
N ALA A 218 13.62 -12.58 -14.80
CA ALA A 218 13.80 -11.78 -16.00
C ALA A 218 13.83 -12.60 -17.30
N ARG A 219 14.11 -13.91 -17.23
CA ARG A 219 14.04 -14.84 -18.38
C ARG A 219 12.61 -15.08 -18.88
N ASN A 220 11.60 -14.74 -18.09
CA ASN A 220 10.21 -14.83 -18.50
C ASN A 220 9.67 -13.43 -18.81
N ASP A 221 9.49 -13.13 -20.09
CA ASP A 221 9.02 -11.82 -20.57
C ASP A 221 7.57 -11.47 -20.17
N THR A 222 6.81 -12.45 -19.67
CA THR A 222 5.47 -12.21 -19.13
C THR A 222 5.49 -11.70 -17.69
N VAL A 223 6.62 -11.87 -16.97
CA VAL A 223 6.74 -11.46 -15.57
C VAL A 223 7.27 -10.03 -15.53
N GLY A 224 6.41 -9.10 -15.11
CA GLY A 224 6.72 -7.68 -14.92
C GLY A 224 7.05 -7.32 -13.48
N ALA A 225 6.73 -8.19 -12.52
CA ALA A 225 7.11 -8.00 -11.13
C ALA A 225 7.08 -9.30 -10.33
N VAL A 226 7.81 -9.29 -9.20
CA VAL A 226 7.74 -10.36 -8.20
C VAL A 226 7.36 -9.74 -6.86
N GLY A 227 6.34 -10.31 -6.22
CA GLY A 227 5.84 -9.89 -4.92
C GLY A 227 6.33 -10.80 -3.79
N VAL A 228 6.65 -10.19 -2.65
CA VAL A 228 7.03 -10.88 -1.41
C VAL A 228 6.00 -10.58 -0.32
N ASN A 229 5.55 -11.62 0.38
CA ASN A 229 4.65 -11.48 1.52
C ASN A 229 5.39 -10.88 2.74
N TRP A 230 4.73 -9.97 3.43
CA TRP A 230 5.18 -9.46 4.73
C TRP A 230 5.24 -10.56 5.78
N LEU A 231 6.24 -10.51 6.65
CA LEU A 231 6.31 -11.21 7.91
C LEU A 231 6.32 -10.15 9.02
N VAL A 232 5.16 -9.89 9.63
CA VAL A 232 4.99 -8.75 10.53
C VAL A 232 5.52 -9.06 11.92
N HIS A 233 6.48 -8.25 12.37
CA HIS A 233 7.06 -8.34 13.71
C HIS A 233 6.19 -7.64 14.75
N SER A 234 6.13 -8.23 15.95
CA SER A 234 5.56 -7.56 17.13
C SER A 234 6.60 -6.65 17.79
N SER A 235 6.20 -5.96 18.85
CA SER A 235 7.11 -5.17 19.67
C SER A 235 8.12 -6.02 20.46
N ALA A 236 7.94 -7.35 20.49
CA ALA A 236 8.63 -8.26 21.41
C ALA A 236 8.54 -7.84 22.89
N GLY A 237 7.54 -7.01 23.24
CA GLY A 237 7.38 -6.43 24.58
C GLY A 237 8.33 -5.28 24.90
N LEU A 238 9.13 -4.81 23.94
CA LEU A 238 10.11 -3.75 24.17
C LEU A 238 9.42 -2.39 24.29
N LEU A 239 9.77 -1.66 25.34
CA LEU A 239 9.19 -0.34 25.61
C LEU A 239 9.98 0.80 24.98
N THR A 240 11.30 0.65 24.87
CA THR A 240 12.23 1.67 24.36
C THR A 240 12.96 1.18 23.13
N ARG A 241 13.47 2.10 22.30
CA ARG A 241 14.27 1.74 21.12
C ARG A 241 15.48 0.90 21.54
N PRO A 242 15.67 -0.30 20.96
CA PRO A 242 16.82 -1.14 21.25
C PRO A 242 18.09 -0.57 20.62
N ALA A 243 19.20 -0.62 21.35
CA ALA A 243 20.50 -0.10 20.87
C ALA A 243 21.10 -0.95 19.74
N GLU A 244 20.76 -2.24 19.68
CA GLU A 244 21.26 -3.20 18.69
C GLU A 244 20.50 -3.18 17.35
N GLY A 245 19.45 -2.35 17.24
CA GLY A 245 18.65 -2.21 16.02
C GLY A 245 17.50 -3.22 15.90
N PRO A 246 16.50 -2.93 15.05
CA PRO A 246 15.32 -3.76 14.87
C PRO A 246 15.58 -5.23 14.55
N ARG A 247 16.55 -5.56 13.67
CA ARG A 247 16.73 -6.94 13.20
C ARG A 247 17.19 -7.90 14.29
N LYS A 248 17.90 -7.39 15.29
CA LYS A 248 18.35 -8.18 16.45
C LYS A 248 17.30 -8.25 17.55
N ALA A 249 16.68 -7.12 17.84
CA ALA A 249 15.86 -6.96 19.03
C ALA A 249 14.43 -7.48 18.90
N PHE A 250 13.78 -7.26 17.76
CA PHE A 250 12.39 -7.65 17.54
C PHE A 250 12.33 -9.05 16.94
N ASN A 251 12.61 -10.09 17.72
CA ASN A 251 12.72 -11.48 17.24
C ASN A 251 11.41 -12.28 17.34
N ARG A 252 10.27 -11.60 17.42
CA ARG A 252 8.92 -12.19 17.50
C ARG A 252 8.05 -11.64 16.38
N CYS A 253 7.30 -12.51 15.71
CA CYS A 253 6.39 -12.13 14.63
C CYS A 253 5.02 -12.79 14.79
N ILE A 254 4.00 -12.23 14.13
CA ILE A 254 2.67 -12.83 14.13
C ILE A 254 2.66 -14.10 13.26
N ALA A 255 1.94 -15.12 13.70
CA ALA A 255 1.68 -16.32 12.92
C ALA A 255 0.92 -15.96 11.63
N ASP A 256 1.06 -16.80 10.60
CA ASP A 256 0.33 -16.60 9.35
C ASP A 256 -1.16 -16.88 9.54
N ASP A 257 -2.00 -15.94 9.10
CA ASP A 257 -3.46 -16.06 9.11
C ASP A 257 -4.01 -15.43 7.83
N PRO A 258 -4.98 -16.06 7.14
CA PRO A 258 -5.53 -15.57 5.87
C PRO A 258 -6.39 -14.30 6.01
N GLN A 259 -6.38 -13.63 7.15
CA GLN A 259 -7.07 -12.37 7.41
C GLN A 259 -6.15 -11.31 8.04
N ASN A 260 -4.87 -11.63 8.24
CA ASN A 260 -3.94 -10.71 8.89
C ASN A 260 -3.03 -9.99 7.88
N ASP A 261 -2.15 -9.15 8.42
CA ASP A 261 -1.31 -8.25 7.62
C ASP A 261 -0.15 -9.00 6.90
N ASN A 262 0.09 -10.27 7.21
CA ASN A 262 1.07 -11.11 6.51
C ASN A 262 0.67 -11.43 5.05
N LEU A 263 -0.62 -11.24 4.71
CA LEU A 263 -1.08 -11.29 3.31
C LEU A 263 -0.54 -10.16 2.45
N LYS A 264 -0.16 -9.03 3.05
CA LYS A 264 0.28 -7.85 2.29
C LYS A 264 1.60 -8.15 1.58
N VAL A 265 1.76 -7.50 0.44
CA VAL A 265 2.89 -7.71 -0.45
C VAL A 265 3.65 -6.40 -0.67
N LYS A 266 4.96 -6.52 -0.84
CA LYS A 266 5.80 -5.52 -1.51
C LYS A 266 6.44 -6.13 -2.74
N THR A 267 6.96 -5.28 -3.61
CA THR A 267 7.21 -5.68 -4.98
C THR A 267 8.54 -5.18 -5.48
N PHE A 268 9.25 -6.05 -6.19
CA PHE A 268 10.30 -5.68 -7.14
C PHE A 268 9.70 -5.70 -8.54
N VAL A 269 9.82 -4.59 -9.28
CA VAL A 269 9.26 -4.44 -10.62
C VAL A 269 10.34 -4.42 -11.68
N ARG A 270 10.05 -4.96 -12.86
CA ARG A 270 10.84 -4.70 -14.06
C ARG A 270 10.48 -3.32 -14.59
N THR A 271 11.45 -2.41 -14.56
CA THR A 271 11.25 -0.98 -14.88
C THR A 271 10.69 -0.79 -16.30
N ALA A 272 11.19 -1.54 -17.28
CA ALA A 272 10.73 -1.49 -18.67
C ALA A 272 9.25 -1.91 -18.84
N LEU A 273 8.76 -2.81 -17.96
CA LEU A 273 7.38 -3.31 -17.97
C LEU A 273 6.47 -2.56 -16.99
N PHE A 274 7.02 -1.68 -16.16
CA PHE A 274 6.26 -0.86 -15.22
C PHE A 274 5.49 0.24 -15.96
N GLY A 275 4.20 0.37 -15.65
CA GLY A 275 3.33 1.47 -16.10
C GLY A 275 3.11 2.53 -15.01
N THR A 276 2.45 2.17 -13.90
CA THR A 276 2.24 3.07 -12.76
C THR A 276 1.90 2.27 -11.49
N MET A 277 2.10 2.84 -10.31
CA MET A 277 1.73 2.21 -9.05
C MET A 277 0.22 2.38 -8.77
N TRP A 278 -0.52 1.28 -8.61
CA TRP A 278 -1.93 1.36 -8.20
C TRP A 278 -2.08 1.62 -6.70
N ASN A 279 -1.31 0.89 -5.89
CA ASN A 279 -1.26 1.02 -4.45
C ASN A 279 0.13 0.57 -3.97
N CYS A 280 0.68 1.25 -2.96
CA CYS A 280 2.02 0.95 -2.42
C CYS A 280 2.22 -0.49 -1.89
N HIS A 281 1.16 -1.26 -1.74
CA HIS A 281 1.17 -2.68 -1.34
C HIS A 281 0.77 -3.64 -2.48
N CYS A 282 0.63 -3.16 -3.73
CA CYS A 282 0.16 -3.99 -4.84
C CYS A 282 0.27 -3.39 -6.24
N ILE A 283 0.58 -4.30 -7.17
CA ILE A 283 0.46 -4.20 -8.61
C ILE A 283 0.78 -2.83 -9.15
N ALA A 284 2.02 -2.72 -9.64
CA ALA A 284 2.23 -1.83 -10.75
C ALA A 284 1.31 -2.25 -11.91
N ILE A 285 0.52 -1.32 -12.43
CA ILE A 285 -0.12 -1.52 -13.74
C ILE A 285 1.02 -1.78 -14.71
N MET A 286 1.05 -2.99 -15.28
CA MET A 286 2.13 -3.40 -16.16
C MET A 286 1.79 -3.10 -17.62
N LYS A 287 2.83 -2.85 -18.40
CA LYS A 287 2.78 -2.74 -19.86
C LYS A 287 2.68 -4.13 -20.48
N ASN A 288 2.21 -4.18 -21.73
CA ASN A 288 2.26 -5.36 -22.59
C ASN A 288 1.60 -6.64 -22.03
N GLY A 289 0.65 -6.50 -21.10
CA GLY A 289 -0.02 -7.63 -20.48
C GLY A 289 0.86 -8.43 -19.50
N ALA A 290 2.01 -7.89 -19.09
CA ALA A 290 2.85 -8.53 -18.09
C ALA A 290 2.14 -8.59 -16.72
N VAL A 291 2.57 -9.54 -15.89
CA VAL A 291 1.93 -9.86 -14.61
C VAL A 291 2.90 -9.69 -13.44
N GLN A 292 2.32 -9.47 -12.26
CA GLN A 292 3.03 -9.64 -11.00
C GLN A 292 2.82 -11.07 -10.51
N VAL A 293 3.90 -11.72 -10.08
CA VAL A 293 3.86 -13.10 -9.58
C VAL A 293 4.42 -13.23 -8.17
N GLY A 294 4.02 -14.27 -7.46
CA GLY A 294 4.70 -14.75 -6.26
C GLY A 294 5.95 -15.57 -6.58
N GLU A 295 6.61 -16.05 -5.54
CA GLU A 295 7.87 -16.82 -5.69
C GLU A 295 7.72 -18.18 -6.41
N HIS A 296 6.49 -18.66 -6.54
CA HIS A 296 6.12 -19.88 -7.27
C HIS A 296 5.56 -19.60 -8.67
N GLY A 297 5.50 -18.33 -9.10
CA GLY A 297 4.94 -17.94 -10.39
C GLY A 297 3.42 -17.81 -10.39
N ASP A 298 2.77 -17.97 -9.24
CA ASP A 298 1.35 -17.69 -9.06
C ASP A 298 1.08 -16.20 -9.28
N VAL A 299 0.06 -15.88 -10.08
CA VAL A 299 -0.28 -14.48 -10.38
C VAL A 299 -0.89 -13.85 -9.14
N ILE A 300 -0.32 -12.72 -8.71
CA ILE A 300 -0.86 -11.90 -7.63
C ILE A 300 -1.92 -10.99 -8.24
N ASP A 301 -3.15 -11.11 -7.76
CA ASP A 301 -4.28 -10.33 -8.27
C ASP A 301 -4.38 -8.93 -7.63
N LYS A 302 -5.34 -8.14 -8.10
CA LYS A 302 -5.51 -6.72 -7.72
C LYS A 302 -5.95 -6.50 -6.27
N SER A 303 -6.19 -7.55 -5.49
CA SER A 303 -6.62 -7.44 -4.09
C SER A 303 -5.50 -7.02 -3.14
N CYS A 304 -4.24 -7.06 -3.61
CA CYS A 304 -3.04 -6.70 -2.84
C CYS A 304 -2.63 -7.63 -1.72
N ASP A 305 -3.40 -8.69 -1.58
CA ASP A 305 -3.27 -9.69 -0.54
C ASP A 305 -2.97 -10.99 -1.26
N ARG A 306 -1.81 -11.58 -0.98
CA ARG A 306 -1.40 -12.83 -1.62
C ARG A 306 -1.64 -13.99 -0.66
N ASN A 307 -2.48 -14.91 -1.12
CA ASN A 307 -2.85 -16.14 -0.43
C ASN A 307 -2.72 -17.33 -1.41
N PRO A 308 -2.05 -18.46 -1.07
CA PRO A 308 -1.39 -18.74 0.20
C PRO A 308 -0.21 -17.82 0.50
N ILE A 309 -0.05 -17.48 1.77
CA ILE A 309 1.15 -16.83 2.27
C ILE A 309 2.30 -17.82 2.09
N THR A 310 3.32 -17.41 1.33
CA THR A 310 4.51 -18.22 1.03
C THR A 310 5.74 -17.32 1.14
N ARG A 311 6.82 -17.88 1.69
CA ARG A 311 8.12 -17.22 1.96
C ARG A 311 9.30 -18.21 1.94
N GLU A 312 9.20 -19.25 1.12
CA GLU A 312 10.16 -20.37 1.06
C GLU A 312 11.47 -20.01 0.34
N ARG A 313 11.42 -19.06 -0.59
CA ARG A 313 12.55 -18.51 -1.34
C ARG A 313 12.98 -17.14 -0.83
N TRP A 314 12.01 -16.32 -0.44
CA TRP A 314 12.26 -15.00 0.14
C TRP A 314 11.11 -14.52 1.05
N GLY A 315 11.43 -13.74 2.08
CA GLY A 315 10.46 -13.18 3.02
C GLY A 315 10.78 -11.74 3.36
N LEU A 316 9.75 -10.91 3.57
CA LEU A 316 9.93 -9.50 3.90
C LEU A 316 9.55 -9.23 5.36
N HIS A 317 10.54 -9.15 6.23
CA HIS A 317 10.33 -8.83 7.64
C HIS A 317 9.91 -7.37 7.79
N HIS A 318 8.71 -7.13 8.32
CA HIS A 318 8.15 -5.80 8.51
C HIS A 318 8.07 -5.45 10.00
N PHE A 319 8.94 -4.54 10.44
CA PHE A 319 9.01 -4.03 11.81
C PHE A 319 8.06 -2.86 12.00
N GLY A 320 6.77 -3.11 11.79
CA GLY A 320 5.77 -2.06 11.75
C GLY A 320 5.51 -1.36 13.10
N PRO A 321 5.31 -2.08 14.22
CA PRO A 321 5.11 -1.46 15.53
C PRO A 321 6.42 -0.95 16.14
N LYS A 322 7.49 -1.76 16.07
CA LYS A 322 8.74 -1.59 16.85
C LYS A 322 8.46 -1.46 18.35
N SER A 323 9.34 -0.79 19.10
CA SER A 323 9.13 -0.56 20.54
C SER A 323 7.95 0.37 20.79
N ARG A 324 7.41 0.36 22.02
CA ARG A 324 6.31 1.26 22.40
C ARG A 324 6.66 2.74 22.18
N GLU A 325 7.88 3.15 22.55
CA GLU A 325 8.40 4.50 22.32
C GLU A 325 8.38 4.87 20.83
N GLU A 326 8.90 4.01 19.96
CA GLU A 326 8.93 4.25 18.51
C GLU A 326 7.53 4.29 17.92
N PHE A 327 6.61 3.46 18.42
CA PHE A 327 5.22 3.49 17.99
C PHE A 327 4.50 4.80 18.35
N LEU A 328 4.75 5.34 19.54
CA LEU A 328 4.24 6.66 19.94
C LEU A 328 4.83 7.78 19.08
N GLN A 329 6.10 7.70 18.70
CA GLN A 329 6.71 8.61 17.72
C GLN A 329 6.05 8.47 16.34
N LYS A 330 5.73 7.23 15.90
CA LYS A 330 4.97 6.96 14.67
C LYS A 330 3.57 7.57 14.71
N GLN A 331 2.88 7.49 15.83
CA GLN A 331 1.58 8.16 16.06
C GLN A 331 1.67 9.68 15.95
N ALA A 332 2.68 10.27 16.57
CA ALA A 332 2.87 11.71 16.59
C ALA A 332 3.11 12.31 15.18
N ARG A 333 3.64 11.51 14.24
CA ARG A 333 3.81 11.92 12.83
C ARG A 333 2.49 12.06 12.06
N GLY A 334 1.38 11.55 12.60
CA GLY A 334 0.05 11.69 12.03
C GLY A 334 -0.55 10.37 11.52
N LYS A 335 -1.66 10.49 10.79
CA LYS A 335 -2.38 9.32 10.27
C LYS A 335 -1.64 8.74 9.07
N ILE A 336 -1.29 7.47 9.19
CA ILE A 336 -0.77 6.66 8.08
C ILE A 336 -1.96 5.96 7.41
N ARG A 337 -1.92 5.84 6.08
CA ARG A 337 -2.94 5.10 5.32
C ARG A 337 -3.08 3.67 5.87
N GLY A 338 -4.31 3.19 5.97
CA GLY A 338 -4.60 1.86 6.52
C GLY A 338 -4.56 1.76 8.05
N GLY A 339 -4.40 2.88 8.77
CA GLY A 339 -4.54 2.89 10.24
C GLY A 339 -3.40 2.23 11.00
N LYS A 340 -2.25 2.00 10.36
CA LYS A 340 -1.06 1.34 10.91
C LYS A 340 -0.29 2.16 11.95
N SER A 341 -0.83 3.30 12.37
CA SER A 341 -0.38 4.07 13.53
C SER A 341 -1.40 4.07 14.67
N THR A 342 -2.53 3.38 14.57
CA THR A 342 -3.58 3.42 15.61
C THR A 342 -3.33 2.43 16.75
N GLU A 343 -3.76 2.75 17.98
CA GLU A 343 -3.76 1.79 19.10
C GLU A 343 -4.56 0.51 18.77
N HIS A 344 -5.59 0.61 17.93
CA HIS A 344 -6.32 -0.57 17.45
C HIS A 344 -5.39 -1.52 16.68
N TRP A 345 -4.57 -0.98 15.76
CA TRP A 345 -3.61 -1.78 15.01
C TRP A 345 -2.49 -2.33 15.91
N TRP A 346 -1.97 -1.53 16.84
CA TRP A 346 -1.03 -2.02 17.87
C TRP A 346 -1.60 -3.24 18.61
N ASN A 347 -2.81 -3.10 19.15
CA ASN A 347 -3.47 -4.18 19.89
C ASN A 347 -3.76 -5.40 19.01
N LYS A 348 -4.05 -5.21 17.71
CA LYS A 348 -4.19 -6.32 16.76
C LYS A 348 -2.90 -7.12 16.67
N ILE A 349 -1.76 -6.46 16.47
CA ILE A 349 -0.46 -7.12 16.33
C ILE A 349 -0.02 -7.79 17.63
N GLU A 350 -0.06 -7.06 18.75
CA GLU A 350 0.44 -7.58 20.04
C GLU A 350 -0.39 -8.75 20.58
N ASN A 351 -1.70 -8.77 20.32
CA ASN A 351 -2.59 -9.86 20.77
C ASN A 351 -2.75 -10.99 19.74
N SER A 352 -2.10 -10.92 18.58
CA SER A 352 -2.08 -12.03 17.62
C SER A 352 -1.25 -13.20 18.17
N GLU A 353 -1.50 -14.41 17.68
CA GLU A 353 -0.61 -15.54 17.93
C GLU A 353 0.80 -15.19 17.42
N GLN A 354 1.82 -15.39 18.27
CA GLN A 354 3.20 -15.01 17.95
C GLN A 354 4.12 -16.23 17.90
N ARG A 355 5.07 -16.19 16.98
CA ARG A 355 6.14 -17.19 16.82
C ARG A 355 7.53 -16.54 16.87
N ASP A 356 8.54 -17.37 17.08
CA ASP A 356 9.94 -16.92 16.96
C ASP A 356 10.26 -16.56 15.51
N CYS A 357 11.00 -15.47 15.35
CA CYS A 357 11.35 -14.85 14.07
C CYS A 357 12.78 -14.29 14.17
N SER A 358 13.76 -15.20 14.21
CA SER A 358 15.17 -14.88 14.44
C SER A 358 16.01 -14.89 13.16
N GLU A 359 15.41 -15.05 11.99
CA GLU A 359 16.08 -15.22 10.70
C GLU A 359 17.04 -14.07 10.38
N LEU A 360 16.65 -12.84 10.75
CA LEU A 360 17.47 -11.64 10.51
C LEU A 360 18.55 -11.38 11.58
N THR A 361 18.54 -12.10 12.70
CA THR A 361 19.50 -11.88 13.81
C THR A 361 20.94 -12.25 13.43
N LYS A 362 21.11 -13.07 12.38
CA LYS A 362 22.42 -13.47 11.83
C LYS A 362 23.18 -12.32 11.18
N TYR A 363 22.48 -11.26 10.74
CA TYR A 363 23.09 -10.13 10.06
C TYR A 363 23.63 -9.12 11.06
N VAL A 364 24.84 -8.63 10.80
CA VAL A 364 25.42 -7.55 11.58
C VAL A 364 24.73 -6.22 11.18
N PRO A 365 24.20 -5.44 12.14
CA PRO A 365 23.56 -4.15 11.89
C PRO A 365 24.44 -3.11 11.20
#